data_AF-A0A971GXD7-F1
#
_entry.id   AF-A0A971GXD7-F1
#
_cell.length_a   1.000
_cell.length_b   1.000
_cell.length_c   1.000
_cell.angle_alpha   90.00
_cell.angle_beta   90.00
_cell.angle_gamma   90.00
#
_symmetry.space_group_name_H-M   'P 1'
#
loop_
_entity.id
_entity.type
_entity.pdbx_description
1 polymer ?
#
loop_
_entity_poly.entity_id
_entity_poly.type
_entity_poly.pdbx_seq_one_letter_code
_entity_poly.pdbx_strand_id
1 'polypeptide(L)'
;MHTIDDKEYVDTERAEAMLHRAFELGLTYIDTGFIYNNEESEFVVGSAMQSWPCRDELVVTAKCTKFRMSKPGDLRRMLDHQL
;
A
#
# COMPACT_ATOMS: atom_id res chain seq x y z
N MET A 1 3.63 7.34 -12.64
CA MET A 1 4.20 8.35 -11.73
C MET A 1 3.88 9.71 -12.30
N HIS A 2 3.64 10.68 -11.44
CA HIS A 2 3.49 12.10 -11.76
C HIS A 2 4.56 12.91 -11.02
N THR A 3 5.19 13.86 -11.69
CA THR A 3 6.13 14.79 -11.07
C THR A 3 5.39 16.04 -10.61
N ILE A 4 5.45 16.38 -9.32
CA ILE A 4 4.91 17.61 -8.73
C ILE A 4 5.98 18.22 -7.83
N ASP A 5 6.40 19.46 -8.09
CA ASP A 5 7.44 20.17 -7.34
C ASP A 5 8.70 19.31 -7.06
N ASP A 6 9.27 18.74 -8.12
CA ASP A 6 10.46 17.87 -8.11
C ASP A 6 10.34 16.56 -7.30
N LYS A 7 9.11 16.18 -6.92
CA LYS A 7 8.81 14.90 -6.28
C LYS A 7 7.99 14.01 -7.20
N GLU A 8 8.25 12.71 -7.10
CA GLU A 8 7.50 11.68 -7.81
C GLU A 8 6.37 11.14 -6.94
N TYR A 9 5.17 11.13 -7.51
CA TYR A 9 3.95 10.58 -6.92
C TYR A 9 3.43 9.43 -7.78
N VAL A 10 2.75 8.47 -7.16
CA VAL A 10 2.14 7.34 -7.86
C VAL A 10 1.02 7.84 -8.77
N ASP A 11 0.99 7.31 -9.99
CA ASP A 11 -0.19 7.44 -10.85
C ASP A 11 -1.19 6.39 -10.36
N THR A 12 -2.14 6.84 -9.53
CA THR A 12 -3.01 5.95 -8.75
C THR A 12 -3.92 5.13 -9.65
N GLU A 13 -4.59 5.76 -10.63
CA GLU A 13 -5.47 5.08 -11.58
C GLU A 13 -4.72 3.99 -12.35
N ARG A 14 -3.52 4.29 -12.85
CA ARG A 14 -2.71 3.32 -13.57
C ARG A 14 -2.23 2.19 -12.65
N ALA A 15 -1.82 2.50 -11.43
CA ALA A 15 -1.33 1.50 -10.49
C ALA A 15 -2.43 0.57 -10.01
N GLU A 16 -3.64 1.08 -9.76
CA GLU A 16 -4.81 0.27 -9.41
C GLU A 16 -5.19 -0.68 -10.56
N ALA A 17 -5.23 -0.18 -11.81
CA ALA A 17 -5.48 -1.02 -12.98
C ALA A 17 -4.42 -2.13 -13.14
N MET A 18 -3.15 -1.83 -12.84
CA MET A 18 -2.08 -2.83 -12.83
C MET A 18 -2.27 -3.89 -11.73
N LEU A 19 -2.69 -3.49 -10.54
CA LEU A 19 -2.97 -4.40 -9.42
C LEU A 19 -4.16 -5.31 -9.73
N HIS A 20 -5.28 -4.76 -10.22
CA HIS A 20 -6.43 -5.56 -10.66
C HIS A 20 -6.03 -6.55 -11.74
N ARG A 21 -5.23 -6.12 -12.71
CA ARG A 21 -4.73 -7.05 -13.74
C ARG A 21 -3.86 -8.17 -13.15
N ALA A 22 -3.06 -7.90 -12.13
CA ALA A 22 -2.30 -8.93 -11.44
C ALA A 22 -3.22 -9.92 -10.69
N PHE A 23 -4.26 -9.40 -10.03
CA PHE A 23 -5.24 -10.23 -9.31
C PHE A 23 -6.02 -11.15 -10.26
N GLU A 24 -6.46 -10.64 -11.43
CA GLU A 24 -7.08 -11.44 -12.49
C GLU A 24 -6.19 -12.59 -12.98
N LEU A 25 -4.87 -12.40 -12.93
CA LEU A 25 -3.88 -13.39 -13.34
C LEU A 25 -3.51 -14.36 -12.21
N GLY A 26 -4.17 -14.26 -11.05
CA GLY A 26 -3.99 -15.16 -9.91
C GLY A 26 -2.86 -14.76 -8.96
N LEU A 27 -2.33 -13.54 -9.05
CA LEU A 27 -1.39 -13.02 -8.05
C LEU A 27 -2.17 -12.64 -6.78
N THR A 28 -1.88 -13.33 -5.68
CA THR A 28 -2.59 -13.15 -4.41
C THR A 28 -1.71 -12.62 -3.28
N TYR A 29 -0.41 -12.46 -3.47
CA TYR A 29 0.52 -11.96 -2.44
C TYR A 29 1.03 -10.56 -2.81
N ILE A 30 0.69 -9.56 -2.00
CA ILE A 30 1.08 -8.16 -2.21
C ILE A 30 2.03 -7.71 -1.10
N ASP A 31 3.20 -7.20 -1.48
CA ASP A 31 4.12 -6.53 -0.56
C ASP A 31 4.02 -5.00 -0.71
N THR A 32 3.90 -4.29 0.41
CA THR A 32 3.88 -2.82 0.46
C THR A 32 4.62 -2.30 1.69
N GLY A 33 4.73 -0.99 1.86
CA GLY A 33 5.34 -0.40 3.04
C GLY A 33 5.25 1.12 3.10
N PHE A 34 5.18 1.63 4.33
CA PHE A 34 4.94 3.03 4.64
C PHE A 34 5.83 4.04 3.89
N ILE A 35 7.12 3.75 3.67
CA ILE A 35 8.03 4.70 2.99
C ILE A 35 8.01 4.60 1.46
N TYR A 36 7.27 3.66 0.88
CA TYR A 36 7.38 3.37 -0.55
C TYR A 36 6.66 4.42 -1.39
N ASN A 37 7.35 4.91 -2.43
CA ASN A 37 6.84 5.88 -3.41
C ASN A 37 6.21 7.11 -2.72
N ASN A 38 7.02 7.84 -1.96
CA ASN A 38 6.60 9.05 -1.25
C ASN A 38 5.39 8.82 -0.31
N GLU A 39 5.40 7.67 0.39
CA GLU A 39 4.35 7.24 1.32
C GLU A 39 2.99 6.88 0.67
N GLU A 40 2.91 6.70 -0.66
CA GLU A 40 1.63 6.45 -1.36
C GLU A 40 1.32 4.98 -1.65
N SER A 41 2.30 4.07 -1.51
CA SER A 41 2.10 2.67 -1.95
C SER A 41 1.07 1.92 -1.11
N GLU A 42 1.01 2.19 0.20
CA GLU A 42 -0.01 1.57 1.07
C GLU A 42 -1.41 2.07 0.73
N PHE A 43 -1.55 3.36 0.43
CA PHE A 43 -2.80 3.95 -0.03
C PHE A 43 -3.30 3.31 -1.32
N VAL A 44 -2.44 3.21 -2.34
CA VAL A 44 -2.82 2.63 -3.65
C VAL A 44 -3.18 1.15 -3.53
N VAL A 45 -2.43 0.37 -2.75
CA VAL A 45 -2.78 -1.04 -2.50
C VAL A 45 -4.13 -1.14 -1.80
N GLY A 46 -4.37 -0.33 -0.76
CA GLY A 46 -5.65 -0.30 -0.05
C GLY A 46 -6.83 0.06 -0.95
N SER A 47 -6.66 1.08 -1.80
CA SER A 47 -7.68 1.52 -2.77
C SER A 47 -8.01 0.45 -3.81
N ALA A 48 -6.99 -0.18 -4.41
CA ALA A 48 -7.17 -1.29 -5.35
C ALA A 48 -7.91 -2.47 -4.72
N MET A 49 -7.59 -2.80 -3.46
CA MET A 49 -8.24 -3.90 -2.74
C MET A 49 -9.68 -3.58 -2.34
N GLN A 50 -9.99 -2.32 -2.01
CA GLN A 50 -11.33 -1.91 -1.62
C GLN A 50 -12.33 -2.09 -2.77
N SER A 51 -11.88 -1.87 -4.01
CA SER A 51 -12.69 -2.05 -5.22
C SER A 51 -12.65 -3.48 -5.80
N TRP A 52 -11.79 -4.36 -5.28
CA TRP A 52 -11.66 -5.73 -5.77
C TRP A 52 -12.69 -6.68 -5.16
N PRO A 53 -13.46 -7.45 -5.96
CA PRO A 53 -14.57 -8.28 -5.46
C PRO A 53 -14.15 -9.44 -4.56
N CYS A 54 -12.93 -9.97 -4.72
CA CYS A 54 -12.42 -11.11 -3.95
C CYS A 54 -11.30 -10.70 -3.00
N ARG A 55 -11.50 -9.63 -2.21
CA ARG A 55 -10.47 -9.10 -1.28
C ARG A 55 -9.92 -10.16 -0.33
N ASP A 56 -10.76 -11.07 0.15
CA ASP A 56 -10.37 -12.10 1.14
C ASP A 56 -9.41 -13.16 0.57
N GLU A 57 -9.23 -13.21 -0.75
CA GLU A 57 -8.24 -14.07 -1.42
C GLU A 57 -6.84 -13.43 -1.45
N LEU A 58 -6.72 -12.15 -1.08
CA LEU A 58 -5.47 -11.39 -1.13
C LEU A 58 -4.75 -11.42 0.22
N VAL A 59 -3.46 -11.73 0.19
CA VAL A 59 -2.53 -11.64 1.32
C VAL A 59 -1.70 -10.38 1.16
N VAL A 60 -1.82 -9.46 2.12
CA VAL A 60 -1.03 -8.22 2.15
C VAL A 60 0.03 -8.31 3.23
N THR A 61 1.26 -7.96 2.86
CA THR A 61 2.35 -7.76 3.80
C THR A 61 2.83 -6.32 3.77
N ALA A 62 2.79 -5.68 4.94
CA ALA A 62 3.35 -4.36 5.16
C ALA A 62 4.56 -4.44 6.08
N LYS A 63 5.40 -3.41 6.07
CA LYS A 63 6.65 -3.37 6.85
C LYS A 63 6.44 -2.56 8.12
N CYS A 64 7.02 -3.06 9.21
CA CYS A 64 7.03 -2.34 10.48
C CYS A 64 7.71 -0.98 10.31
N THR A 65 6.97 0.09 10.59
CA THR A 65 7.44 1.48 10.46
C THR A 65 8.29 1.89 11.66
N LYS A 66 9.38 1.15 11.92
CA LYS A 66 10.22 1.28 13.13
C LYS A 66 10.70 2.71 13.38
N PHE A 67 11.03 3.44 12.32
CA PHE A 67 11.52 4.82 12.40
C PHE A 67 10.45 5.84 12.89
N ARG A 68 9.18 5.44 12.97
CA ARG A 68 8.09 6.22 13.59
C ARG A 68 7.78 5.78 15.03
N MET A 69 8.65 4.97 15.65
CA MET A 69 8.45 4.42 17.00
C MET A 69 9.53 4.92 17.96
N SER A 70 9.08 5.46 19.10
CA SER A 70 9.94 6.04 20.15
C SER A 70 9.53 5.59 21.56
N LYS A 71 8.27 5.18 21.77
CA LYS A 71 7.73 4.79 23.06
C LYS A 71 6.83 3.55 22.97
N PRO A 72 6.60 2.83 24.08
CA PRO A 72 5.61 1.76 24.13
C PRO A 72 4.26 2.23 23.57
N GLY A 73 3.61 1.38 22.78
CA GLY A 73 2.37 1.69 22.07
C GLY A 73 2.53 2.24 20.66
N ASP A 74 3.72 2.75 20.28
CA ASP A 74 3.92 3.27 18.91
C ASP A 74 3.81 2.19 17.82
N LEU A 75 4.19 0.95 18.13
CA LEU A 75 3.96 -0.17 17.21
C LEU A 75 2.47 -0.31 16.88
N ARG A 76 1.61 -0.34 17.91
CA ARG A 76 0.16 -0.46 17.74
C ARG A 76 -0.39 0.73 16.97
N ARG A 77 -0.01 1.95 17.36
CA ARG A 77 -0.40 3.19 16.67
C ARG A 77 -0.04 3.17 15.19
N MET A 78 1.14 2.68 14.84
CA MET A 78 1.56 2.59 13.44
C MET A 78 0.82 1.49 12.69
N LEU A 79 0.58 0.33 13.31
CA LEU A 79 -0.23 -0.72 12.68
C LEU A 79 -1.66 -0.25 12.43
N ASP A 80 -2.30 0.46 13.38
CA ASP A 80 -3.64 1.04 13.22
C ASP A 80 -3.67 2.19 12.19
N HIS A 81 -2.51 2.75 11.82
CA HIS A 81 -2.41 3.72 10.73
C HIS A 81 -2.29 3.04 9.35
N GLN A 82 -1.63 1.89 9.30
CA GLN A 82 -1.36 1.14 8.06
C GLN A 82 -2.52 0.18 7.68
N LEU A 83 -3.44 -0.15 8.61
CA LEU A 83 -4.52 -1.13 8.45
C LEU A 83 -5.91 -0.49 8.64
#